data_AF-A0A973GD43-F1
#
_entry.id   AF-A0A973GD43-F1
#
_cell.length_a   1.000
_cell.length_b   1.000
_cell.length_c   1.000
_cell.angle_alpha   90.00
_cell.angle_beta   90.00
_cell.angle_gamma   90.00
#
_symmetry.space_group_name_H-M   'P 1'
#
loop_
_entity.id
_entity.type
_entity.pdbx_description
1 polymer ?
#
loop_
_entity_poly.entity_id
_entity_poly.type
_entity_poly.pdbx_seq_one_letter_code
_entity_poly.pdbx_strand_id
1 'polypeptide(L)'
;MGPDGVDRIREQWAVERPELETEPMGIFGRVWRIARLAGEVMEDAYALHGITRADFDVLATLRRAGEPFTLSPSALTASLMLTSGGTTGRLDRLERAGLVRRAPDPDD
;
A
#
# COMPACT_ATOMS: atom_id res chain seq x y z
N MET A 1 10.47 24.78 -11.53
CA MET A 1 9.21 24.07 -11.29
C MET A 1 8.14 25.13 -11.07
N GLY A 2 7.01 25.06 -11.78
CA GLY A 2 5.89 26.00 -11.58
C GLY A 2 5.03 25.61 -10.35
N PRO A 3 4.14 26.51 -9.89
CA PRO A 3 3.23 26.24 -8.77
C PRO A 3 2.31 25.06 -9.08
N ASP A 4 2.04 24.24 -8.07
CA ASP A 4 1.19 23.05 -8.18
C ASP A 4 -0.23 23.27 -7.60
N GLY A 5 -1.03 22.20 -7.59
CA GLY A 5 -2.39 22.25 -7.07
C GLY A 5 -2.49 22.55 -5.57
N VAL A 6 -1.46 22.21 -4.78
CA VAL A 6 -1.39 22.51 -3.35
C VAL A 6 -1.04 23.98 -3.13
N ASP A 7 -0.18 24.56 -3.98
CA ASP A 7 0.10 26.00 -3.94
C ASP A 7 -1.17 26.83 -4.13
N ARG A 8 -2.01 26.48 -5.12
CA ARG A 8 -3.31 27.14 -5.33
C ARG A 8 -4.23 27.07 -4.11
N ILE A 9 -4.25 25.93 -3.41
CA ILE A 9 -5.08 25.77 -2.20
C ILE A 9 -4.55 26.67 -1.07
N ARG A 10 -3.23 26.79 -0.92
CA ARG A 10 -2.61 27.66 0.08
C ARG A 10 -2.83 29.14 -0.23
N GLU A 11 -2.77 29.52 -1.50
CA GLU A 11 -3.08 30.88 -1.97
C GLU A 11 -4.54 31.26 -1.62
N GLN A 12 -5.48 30.32 -1.79
CA GLN A 12 -6.88 30.54 -1.38
C GLN A 12 -7.00 30.78 0.12
N TRP A 13 -6.32 29.97 0.95
CA TRP A 13 -6.34 30.16 2.41
C TRP A 13 -5.68 31.47 2.86
N ALA A 14 -4.63 31.91 2.16
CA ALA A 14 -4.00 33.20 2.45
C ALA A 14 -4.96 34.39 2.24
N VAL A 15 -5.98 34.24 1.38
CA VAL A 15 -7.03 35.25 1.18
C VAL A 15 -8.15 35.11 2.22
N GLU A 16 -8.67 33.90 2.39
CA GLU A 16 -9.87 33.67 3.21
C GLU A 16 -9.59 33.70 4.72
N ARG A 17 -8.43 33.20 5.15
CA ARG A 17 -8.02 33.05 6.56
C ARG A 17 -6.51 33.22 6.72
N PRO A 18 -5.97 34.45 6.55
CA PRO A 18 -4.53 34.71 6.53
C PRO A 18 -3.79 34.34 7.82
N GLU A 19 -4.50 34.16 8.94
CA GLU A 19 -3.93 33.74 10.22
C GLU A 19 -3.66 32.22 10.30
N LEU A 20 -4.12 31.42 9.35
CA LEU A 20 -3.86 29.97 9.32
C LEU A 20 -2.44 29.66 8.87
N GLU A 21 -1.76 28.83 9.65
CA GLU A 21 -0.47 28.25 9.31
C GLU A 21 -0.69 27.05 8.36
N THR A 22 -0.28 27.20 7.09
CA THR A 22 -0.59 26.23 6.01
C THR A 22 0.62 25.42 5.54
N GLU A 23 1.75 25.48 6.23
CA GLU A 23 2.93 24.69 5.88
C GLU A 23 2.67 23.18 5.97
N PRO A 24 2.04 22.64 7.03
CA PRO A 24 1.66 21.23 7.10
C PRO A 24 0.78 20.79 5.93
N MET A 25 -0.17 21.63 5.52
CA MET A 25 -1.03 21.37 4.35
C MET A 25 -0.19 21.29 3.06
N GLY A 26 0.81 22.16 2.94
CA GLY A 26 1.77 22.14 1.84
C GLY A 26 2.54 20.82 1.72
N ILE A 27 2.96 20.26 2.87
CA ILE A 27 3.74 19.02 2.92
C ILE A 27 2.82 17.80 2.73
N PHE A 28 1.83 17.63 3.61
CA PHE A 28 0.95 16.46 3.60
C PHE A 28 0.06 16.41 2.36
N GLY A 29 -0.36 17.57 1.84
CA GLY A 29 -1.11 17.64 0.59
C GLY A 29 -0.29 17.09 -0.59
N ARG A 30 1.01 17.39 -0.65
CA ARG A 30 1.89 16.84 -1.69
C ARG A 30 2.18 15.37 -1.48
N VAL A 31 2.45 14.95 -0.25
CA VAL A 31 2.63 13.52 0.09
C VAL A 31 1.40 12.72 -0.34
N TRP A 32 0.20 13.20 -0.04
CA TRP A 32 -1.04 12.55 -0.45
C TRP A 32 -1.19 12.47 -1.98
N ARG A 33 -0.90 13.58 -2.70
CA ARG A 33 -0.96 13.59 -4.16
C ARG A 33 0.04 12.62 -4.79
N ILE A 34 1.27 12.57 -4.28
CA ILE A 34 2.31 11.63 -4.72
C ILE A 34 1.83 10.19 -4.45
N ALA A 35 1.33 9.91 -3.25
CA ALA A 35 0.85 8.58 -2.89
C ALA A 35 -0.33 8.12 -3.78
N ARG A 36 -1.25 9.03 -4.14
CA ARG A 36 -2.34 8.74 -5.06
C ARG A 36 -1.83 8.41 -6.46
N LEU A 37 -1.00 9.28 -7.03
CA LEU A 37 -0.46 9.10 -8.39
C LEU A 37 0.41 7.83 -8.50
N ALA A 38 1.28 7.60 -7.51
CA ALA A 38 2.06 6.38 -7.44
C ALA A 38 1.17 5.15 -7.25
N GLY A 39 0.10 5.27 -6.45
CA GLY A 39 -0.92 4.25 -6.26
C GLY A 39 -1.54 3.79 -7.58
N GLU A 40 -1.98 4.74 -8.41
CA GLU A 40 -2.59 4.46 -9.72
C GLU A 40 -1.64 3.69 -10.64
N VAL A 41 -0.39 4.15 -10.77
CA VAL A 41 0.62 3.46 -11.58
C VAL A 41 0.94 2.06 -11.05
N MET A 42 0.98 1.89 -9.73
CA MET A 42 1.21 0.59 -9.12
C MET A 42 0.05 -0.38 -9.38
N GLU A 43 -1.20 0.06 -9.25
CA GLU A 43 -2.37 -0.79 -9.55
C GLU A 43 -2.36 -1.26 -11.01
N ASP A 44 -2.03 -0.37 -11.96
CA ASP A 44 -1.89 -0.74 -13.38
C ASP A 44 -0.81 -1.81 -13.58
N ALA A 45 0.33 -1.68 -12.89
CA ALA A 45 1.42 -2.65 -12.96
C ALA A 45 1.03 -4.02 -12.38
N TYR A 46 0.31 -4.05 -11.26
CA TYR A 46 -0.17 -5.29 -10.64
C TYR A 46 -1.25 -5.97 -11.48
N ALA A 47 -2.12 -5.19 -12.12
CA ALA A 47 -3.18 -5.70 -12.99
C ALA A 47 -2.63 -6.49 -14.19
N LEU A 48 -1.45 -6.13 -14.72
CA LEU A 48 -0.76 -6.91 -15.77
C LEU A 48 -0.44 -8.36 -15.34
N HIS A 49 -0.35 -8.61 -14.04
CA HIS A 49 -0.10 -9.92 -13.45
C HIS A 49 -1.36 -10.57 -12.85
N GLY A 50 -2.55 -9.95 -13.03
CA GLY A 50 -3.81 -10.46 -12.49
C GLY A 50 -3.90 -10.42 -10.96
N ILE A 51 -3.11 -9.58 -10.29
CA ILE A 51 -3.09 -9.43 -8.83
C ILE A 51 -3.42 -8.00 -8.44
N THR A 52 -3.89 -7.83 -7.19
CA THR A 52 -4.07 -6.49 -6.60
C THR A 52 -2.81 -6.04 -5.85
N ARG A 53 -2.72 -4.76 -5.51
CA ARG A 53 -1.65 -4.27 -4.60
C ARG A 53 -1.61 -5.01 -3.27
N ALA A 54 -2.76 -5.40 -2.74
CA ALA A 54 -2.84 -6.13 -1.48
C ALA A 54 -2.32 -7.57 -1.62
N ASP A 55 -2.58 -8.21 -2.76
CA ASP A 55 -2.02 -9.52 -3.11
C ASP A 55 -0.50 -9.42 -3.24
N PHE A 56 0.00 -8.38 -3.92
CA PHE A 56 1.43 -8.12 -4.03
C PHE A 56 2.12 -7.96 -2.67
N ASP A 57 1.51 -7.24 -1.71
CA ASP A 57 2.07 -7.08 -0.36
C ASP A 57 2.27 -8.43 0.36
N VAL A 58 1.36 -9.40 0.17
CA VAL A 58 1.53 -10.76 0.69
C VAL A 58 2.71 -11.46 0.01
N LEU A 59 2.76 -11.45 -1.32
CA LEU A 59 3.81 -12.13 -2.08
C LEU A 59 5.20 -11.53 -1.79
N ALA A 60 5.30 -10.20 -1.75
CA ALA A 60 6.51 -9.48 -1.38
C ALA A 60 6.92 -9.76 0.06
N THR A 61 5.95 -9.87 0.98
CA THR A 61 6.21 -10.21 2.39
C THR A 61 6.76 -11.63 2.55
N LEU A 62 6.18 -12.62 1.89
CA LEU A 62 6.72 -13.99 1.88
C LEU A 62 8.11 -14.04 1.23
N ARG A 63 8.29 -13.33 0.11
CA ARG A 63 9.57 -13.30 -0.61
C ARG A 63 10.69 -12.66 0.22
N ARG A 64 10.41 -11.57 0.93
CA ARG A 64 11.41 -10.86 1.76
C ARG A 64 11.62 -11.49 3.13
N ALA A 65 10.81 -12.47 3.53
CA ALA A 65 11.06 -13.30 4.71
C ALA A 65 12.29 -14.22 4.55
N GLY A 66 12.81 -14.36 3.32
CA GLY A 66 13.95 -15.23 3.02
C GLY A 66 13.53 -16.68 2.79
N GLU A 67 14.44 -17.54 2.34
CA GLU A 67 14.17 -18.96 2.15
C GLU A 67 13.73 -19.62 3.47
N PRO A 68 12.69 -20.48 3.47
CA PRO A 68 12.00 -21.07 2.31
C PRO A 68 10.78 -20.28 1.80
N PHE A 69 10.69 -18.98 2.08
CA PHE A 69 9.59 -18.06 1.71
C PHE A 69 8.26 -18.38 2.39
N THR A 70 8.32 -18.75 3.66
CA THR A 70 7.16 -19.15 4.46
C THR A 70 7.05 -18.32 5.73
N LEU A 71 5.82 -18.03 6.15
CA LEU A 71 5.51 -17.41 7.44
C LEU A 71 4.28 -18.09 8.04
N SER A 72 4.24 -18.16 9.37
CA SER A 72 2.99 -18.48 10.07
C SER A 72 1.95 -17.38 9.83
N PRO A 73 0.64 -17.65 9.98
CA PRO A 73 -0.40 -16.65 9.77
C PRO A 73 -0.24 -15.38 10.61
N SER A 74 0.22 -15.53 11.86
CA SER A 74 0.48 -14.41 12.78
C SER A 74 1.69 -13.58 12.33
N ALA A 75 2.79 -14.24 11.96
CA ALA A 75 4.00 -13.57 11.47
C ALA A 75 3.77 -12.87 10.12
N LEU A 76 2.99 -13.48 9.23
CA LEU A 76 2.56 -12.86 7.98
C LEU A 76 1.80 -11.57 8.27
N THR A 77 0.74 -11.64 9.08
CA THR A 77 -0.11 -10.49 9.40
C THR A 77 0.68 -9.35 10.06
N ALA A 78 1.59 -9.66 10.98
CA ALA A 78 2.43 -8.66 11.63
C ALA A 78 3.44 -8.00 10.69
N SER A 79 3.78 -8.67 9.58
CA SER A 79 4.79 -8.20 8.64
C SER A 79 4.20 -7.39 7.49
N LEU A 80 2.92 -7.54 7.15
CA LEU A 80 2.30 -6.84 6.01
C LEU A 80 2.43 -5.32 6.11
N MET A 81 2.72 -4.67 4.98
CA MET A 81 2.74 -3.21 4.90
C MET A 81 1.31 -2.63 4.88
N LEU A 82 0.36 -3.38 4.33
CA LEU A 82 -1.03 -2.98 4.18
C LEU A 82 -1.91 -3.71 5.19
N THR A 83 -2.50 -2.92 6.09
CA THR A 83 -3.36 -3.42 7.18
C THR A 83 -4.81 -3.66 6.77
N SER A 84 -5.22 -3.19 5.58
CA SER A 84 -6.64 -3.18 5.19
C SER A 84 -7.08 -4.43 4.44
N GLY A 85 -7.88 -5.27 5.11
CA GLY A 85 -8.65 -6.37 4.51
C GLY A 85 -8.44 -7.71 5.21
N GLY A 86 -9.50 -8.52 5.29
CA GLY A 86 -9.41 -9.88 5.84
C GLY A 86 -8.37 -10.72 5.10
N THR A 87 -7.29 -11.09 5.78
CA THR A 87 -6.18 -11.87 5.21
C THR A 87 -6.64 -13.19 4.60
N THR A 88 -7.68 -13.80 5.16
CA THR A 88 -8.24 -15.09 4.70
C THR A 88 -8.69 -15.06 3.25
N GLY A 89 -9.61 -14.16 2.89
CA GLY A 89 -10.13 -14.10 1.51
C GLY A 89 -9.08 -13.69 0.48
N ARG A 90 -8.03 -13.00 0.92
CA ARG A 90 -6.85 -12.68 0.10
C ARG A 90 -6.00 -13.93 -0.14
N LEU A 91 -5.65 -14.66 0.92
CA LEU A 91 -4.90 -15.91 0.82
C LEU A 91 -5.65 -16.94 -0.03
N ASP A 92 -6.97 -17.06 0.12
CA ASP A 92 -7.79 -17.98 -0.70
C ASP A 92 -7.72 -17.63 -2.20
N ARG A 93 -7.63 -16.33 -2.54
CA ARG A 93 -7.49 -15.87 -3.93
C ARG A 93 -6.12 -16.19 -4.48
N LEU A 94 -5.06 -15.89 -3.71
CA LEU A 94 -3.68 -16.19 -4.08
C LEU A 94 -3.44 -17.69 -4.22
N GLU A 95 -4.03 -18.51 -3.36
CA GLU A 95 -3.93 -19.97 -3.42
C GLU A 95 -4.65 -20.53 -4.66
N ARG A 96 -5.86 -20.06 -4.97
CA ARG A 96 -6.54 -20.40 -6.23
C ARG A 96 -5.77 -19.96 -7.47
N ALA A 97 -5.02 -18.86 -7.38
CA ALA A 97 -4.15 -18.40 -8.45
C ALA A 97 -2.82 -19.18 -8.53
N GLY A 98 -2.57 -20.12 -7.61
CA GLY A 98 -1.33 -20.91 -7.56
C GLY A 98 -0.09 -20.12 -7.12
N LEU A 99 -0.28 -18.94 -6.52
CA LEU A 99 0.81 -18.03 -6.14
C LEU A 99 1.30 -18.26 -4.70
N VAL A 100 0.48 -18.88 -3.86
CA VAL A 100 0.83 -19.31 -2.50
C VAL A 100 0.24 -20.70 -2.24
N ARG A 101 0.72 -21.37 -1.20
CA ARG A 101 0.15 -22.61 -0.69
C ARG A 101 0.14 -22.58 0.83
N ARG A 102 -0.87 -23.19 1.46
CA ARG A 102 -0.82 -23.50 2.88
C ARG A 102 -0.15 -24.86 3.09
N ALA A 103 0.63 -24.97 4.16
CA ALA A 103 1.22 -26.22 4.59
C ALA A 103 1.00 -26.37 6.10
N PRO A 104 0.89 -27.60 6.63
CA PRO A 104 0.96 -27.83 8.06
C PRO A 104 2.27 -27.26 8.63
N ASP A 105 2.21 -26.79 9.86
CA ASP A 105 3.42 -26.44 10.58
C ASP A 105 4.21 -27.74 10.84
N PRO A 106 5.48 -27.83 10.46
CA PRO A 106 6.28 -29.04 10.70
C PRO A 106 6.50 -29.34 12.19
N ASP A 107 6.27 -28.35 13.07
CA ASP A 107 6.45 -28.47 14.51
C ASP A 107 5.11 -28.65 15.29
N ASP A 108 3.98 -28.84 14.59
CA ASP A 108 2.63 -29.12 15.15
C ASP A 108 2.30 -30.63 15.17
#